data_AF-A0A7K7PB92-F1
#
_entry.id   AF-A0A7K7PB92-F1
#
_cell.length_a   1.000
_cell.length_b   1.000
_cell.length_c   1.000
_cell.angle_alpha   90.00
_cell.angle_beta   90.00
_cell.angle_gamma   90.00
#
_symmetry.space_group_name_H-M   'P 1'
#
loop_
_entity.id
_entity.type
_entity.pdbx_description
1 polymer ?
#
loop_
_entity_poly.entity_id
_entity_poly.type
_entity_poly.pdbx_seq_one_letter_code
_entity_poly.pdbx_strand_id
1 'polypeptide(L)'
;MAAARPPRARALLQQSVSARLQVRPPERGSEAQWVEIQRGLVIYICFFKGADEDLVPKIVDTLLNVKLSENENGEFVSVLELPGDVLIIPQATLGGKPKGRKMQYHANIEKEKGFELYSQFVTLCEKELAANAKCMEAGVLVKHGTYGNRQVLKLDTNGPYTHLMEF
;
A
#
# COMPACT_ATOMS: atom_id res chain seq x y z
N MET A 1 30.13 9.17 -12.63
CA MET A 1 29.02 8.91 -11.68
C MET A 1 28.51 7.51 -11.96
N ALA A 2 28.49 6.62 -10.96
CA ALA A 2 27.87 5.32 -11.13
C ALA A 2 26.37 5.53 -11.46
N ALA A 3 25.86 4.87 -12.50
CA ALA A 3 24.43 4.92 -12.81
C ALA A 3 23.65 4.46 -11.57
N ALA A 4 22.68 5.25 -11.13
CA ALA A 4 21.80 4.87 -10.04
C ALA A 4 21.15 3.51 -10.37
N ARG A 5 21.18 2.58 -9.41
CA ARG A 5 20.53 1.28 -9.60
C ARG A 5 19.03 1.52 -9.85
N PRO A 6 18.41 0.80 -10.80
CA PRO A 6 16.99 0.97 -11.06
C PRO A 6 16.18 0.55 -9.83
N PRO A 7 15.01 1.18 -9.58
CA PRO A 7 14.16 0.78 -8.48
C PRO A 7 13.66 -0.65 -8.68
N ARG A 8 13.56 -1.37 -7.57
CA ARG A 8 13.01 -2.71 -7.38
C ARG A 8 11.58 -2.68 -6.87
N ALA A 9 11.14 -1.60 -6.20
CA ALA A 9 9.73 -1.37 -5.90
C ALA A 9 9.38 0.12 -5.91
N ARG A 10 8.08 0.43 -5.99
CA ARG A 10 7.53 1.77 -5.88
C ARG A 10 6.26 1.74 -5.05
N ALA A 11 6.18 2.64 -4.08
CA ALA A 11 5.01 2.84 -3.25
C ALA A 11 4.48 4.26 -3.41
N LEU A 12 3.15 4.39 -3.52
CA LEU A 12 2.46 5.67 -3.41
C LEU A 12 1.63 5.65 -2.13
N LEU A 13 1.75 6.70 -1.33
CA LEU A 13 1.19 6.80 0.01
C LEU A 13 0.19 7.95 0.03
N GLN A 14 -0.99 7.73 0.62
CA GLN A 14 -1.99 8.76 0.84
C GLN A 14 -2.61 8.66 2.23
N GLN A 15 -2.83 9.79 2.88
CA GLN A 15 -3.61 9.86 4.11
C GLN A 15 -5.11 9.78 3.79
N SER A 16 -5.87 9.08 4.64
CA SER A 16 -7.32 8.96 4.52
C SER A 16 -8.03 9.24 5.83
N VAL A 17 -9.23 9.83 5.72
CA VAL A 17 -10.21 9.88 6.81
C VAL A 17 -11.01 8.58 6.85
N SER A 18 -11.35 8.05 5.68
CA SER A 18 -11.89 6.70 5.51
C SER A 18 -11.63 6.20 4.09
N ALA A 19 -11.62 4.89 3.90
CA ALA A 19 -11.54 4.28 2.59
C ALA A 19 -12.37 3.00 2.53
N ARG A 20 -12.97 2.74 1.36
CA ARG A 20 -13.72 1.52 1.06
C ARG A 20 -13.20 0.88 -0.21
N LEU A 21 -12.81 -0.39 -0.12
CA LEU A 21 -12.22 -1.14 -1.23
C LEU A 21 -12.99 -2.43 -1.49
N GLN A 22 -13.28 -2.70 -2.77
CA GLN A 22 -13.85 -3.98 -3.19
C GLN A 22 -12.79 -5.08 -3.11
N VAL A 23 -13.10 -6.17 -2.42
CA VAL A 23 -12.23 -7.36 -2.34
C VAL A 23 -12.74 -8.50 -3.19
N ARG A 24 -14.06 -8.64 -3.36
CA ARG A 24 -14.67 -9.62 -4.27
C ARG A 24 -15.63 -8.91 -5.24
N PRO A 25 -15.51 -9.13 -6.55
CA PRO A 25 -16.48 -8.64 -7.51
C PRO A 25 -17.86 -9.31 -7.27
N PRO A 26 -18.95 -8.70 -7.74
CA PRO A 26 -20.26 -9.36 -7.68
C PRO A 26 -20.27 -10.57 -8.62
N GLU A 27 -20.88 -11.67 -8.19
CA GLU A 27 -21.12 -12.85 -9.01
C GLU A 27 -22.63 -13.08 -9.16
N ARG A 28 -23.02 -14.06 -9.98
CA ARG A 28 -24.44 -14.34 -10.21
C ARG A 28 -25.11 -14.75 -8.89
N GLY A 29 -25.95 -13.86 -8.35
CA GLY A 29 -26.66 -14.09 -7.09
C GLY A 29 -25.91 -13.64 -5.84
N SER A 30 -24.78 -12.92 -5.96
CA SER A 30 -24.06 -12.35 -4.81
C SER A 30 -23.62 -10.91 -5.08
N GLU A 31 -23.75 -10.06 -4.06
CA GLU A 31 -23.24 -8.70 -4.11
C GLU A 31 -21.70 -8.68 -3.99
N ALA A 32 -21.10 -7.57 -4.44
CA ALA A 32 -19.68 -7.34 -4.25
C ALA A 32 -19.34 -7.28 -2.76
N GLN A 33 -18.18 -7.82 -2.37
CA GLN A 33 -17.69 -7.75 -1.00
C GLN A 33 -16.69 -6.61 -0.85
N TRP A 34 -16.74 -5.94 0.31
CA TRP A 34 -15.98 -4.74 0.58
C TRP A 34 -15.26 -4.84 1.92
N VAL A 35 -14.13 -4.15 2.02
CA VAL A 35 -13.48 -3.83 3.29
C VAL A 35 -13.42 -2.32 3.43
N GLU A 36 -13.43 -1.86 4.67
CA GLU A 36 -13.36 -0.45 5.02
C GLU A 36 -12.27 -0.24 6.05
N ILE A 37 -11.61 0.91 5.95
CA ILE A 37 -10.76 1.46 6.99
C ILE A 37 -11.29 2.83 7.40
N GLN A 38 -11.05 3.18 8.66
CA GLN A 38 -11.20 4.53 9.17
C GLN A 38 -9.93 5.32 8.89
N ARG A 39 -9.63 6.30 9.74
CA ARG A 39 -8.49 7.20 9.59
C ARG A 39 -7.19 6.42 9.53
N GLY A 40 -6.36 6.71 8.54
CA GLY A 40 -5.16 5.91 8.33
C GLY A 40 -4.39 6.20 7.06
N LEU A 41 -3.58 5.22 6.68
CA LEU A 41 -2.66 5.28 5.54
C LEU A 41 -3.10 4.31 4.44
N VAL A 42 -3.26 4.82 3.22
CA VAL A 42 -3.44 4.00 2.01
C VAL A 42 -2.10 3.85 1.31
N ILE A 43 -1.69 2.60 1.10
CA ILE A 43 -0.43 2.23 0.45
C ILE A 43 -0.74 1.54 -0.89
N TYR A 44 -0.36 2.15 -1.98
CA TYR A 44 -0.37 1.53 -3.31
C TYR A 44 1.02 1.00 -3.62
N ILE A 45 1.16 -0.30 -3.87
CA ILE A 45 2.47 -0.94 -4.04
C ILE A 45 2.64 -1.58 -5.42
N CYS A 46 3.83 -1.40 -5.99
CA CYS A 46 4.27 -2.01 -7.25
C CYS A 46 5.68 -2.58 -7.09
N PHE A 47 5.87 -3.83 -7.52
CA PHE A 47 7.18 -4.48 -7.53
C PHE A 47 7.72 -4.57 -8.97
N PHE A 48 9.03 -4.44 -9.10
CA PHE A 48 9.76 -4.48 -10.36
C PHE A 48 10.62 -5.74 -10.47
N LYS A 49 11.11 -5.99 -11.69
CA LYS A 49 12.06 -7.06 -11.97
C LYS A 49 13.29 -6.91 -11.07
N GLY A 50 13.67 -8.02 -10.47
CA GLY A 50 14.78 -8.08 -9.54
C GLY A 50 14.41 -7.75 -8.10
N ALA A 51 13.15 -7.47 -7.73
CA ALA A 51 12.72 -7.49 -6.33
C ALA A 51 12.73 -8.93 -5.76
N ASP A 52 13.09 -9.06 -4.49
CA ASP A 52 13.14 -10.32 -3.74
C ASP A 52 12.50 -10.17 -2.35
N GLU A 53 12.40 -11.28 -1.63
CA GLU A 53 11.82 -11.33 -0.29
C GLU A 53 12.57 -10.46 0.72
N ASP A 54 13.89 -10.30 0.56
CA ASP A 54 14.74 -9.47 1.45
C ASP A 54 14.45 -7.96 1.33
N LEU A 55 13.83 -7.54 0.22
CA LEU A 55 13.40 -6.16 0.04
C LEU A 55 12.15 -5.84 0.87
N VAL A 56 11.26 -6.82 1.06
CA VAL A 56 9.94 -6.58 1.65
C VAL A 56 10.02 -6.03 3.08
N PRO A 57 10.83 -6.58 4.00
CA PRO A 57 10.97 -6.01 5.34
C PRO A 57 11.40 -4.54 5.35
N LYS A 58 12.29 -4.15 4.42
CA LYS A 58 12.77 -2.76 4.31
C LYS A 58 11.67 -1.82 3.85
N ILE A 59 10.83 -2.28 2.91
CA ILE A 59 9.65 -1.51 2.47
C ILE A 59 8.69 -1.34 3.64
N VAL A 60 8.35 -2.42 4.35
CA VAL A 60 7.41 -2.37 5.48
C VAL A 60 7.89 -1.41 6.56
N ASP A 61 9.13 -1.55 7.01
CA ASP A 61 9.73 -0.66 8.02
C ASP A 61 9.67 0.81 7.58
N THR A 62 10.11 1.10 6.35
CA THR A 62 10.10 2.47 5.82
C THR A 62 8.69 3.06 5.76
N LEU A 63 7.73 2.31 5.22
CA LEU A 63 6.38 2.82 4.95
C LEU A 63 5.53 2.96 6.21
N LEU A 64 5.73 2.10 7.21
CA LEU A 64 4.98 2.19 8.47
C LEU A 64 5.61 3.19 9.46
N ASN A 65 6.91 3.45 9.37
CA ASN A 65 7.61 4.40 10.26
C ASN A 65 7.79 5.81 9.68
N VAL A 66 7.53 6.03 8.39
CA VAL A 66 7.62 7.38 7.83
C VAL A 66 6.55 8.30 8.42
N LYS A 67 6.96 9.52 8.79
CA LYS A 67 6.14 10.51 9.47
C LYS A 67 5.30 11.33 8.49
N LEU A 68 4.17 10.77 8.06
CA LEU A 68 3.24 11.41 7.10
C LEU A 68 1.85 11.66 7.67
N SER A 69 1.58 11.16 8.88
CA SER A 69 0.27 11.23 9.51
C SER A 69 0.26 12.36 10.53
N GLU A 70 -0.60 13.36 10.33
CA GLU A 70 -0.70 14.52 11.22
C GLU A 70 -1.42 14.14 12.53
N ASN A 71 -0.89 14.44 13.70
CA ASN A 71 -1.58 14.22 14.98
C ASN A 71 -2.49 15.41 15.36
N GLU A 72 -3.15 15.36 16.51
CA GLU A 72 -4.05 16.43 16.97
C GLU A 72 -3.33 17.77 17.25
N ASN A 73 -2.01 17.75 17.43
CA ASN A 73 -1.18 18.93 17.65
C ASN A 73 -0.64 19.52 16.33
N GLY A 74 -0.97 18.92 15.18
CA GLY A 74 -0.44 19.32 13.87
C GLY A 74 0.99 18.81 13.57
N GLU A 75 1.52 17.89 14.38
CA GLU A 75 2.83 17.29 14.15
C GLU A 75 2.71 16.04 13.27
N PHE A 76 3.64 15.87 12.33
CA PHE A 76 3.70 14.65 11.54
C PHE A 76 4.38 13.52 12.32
N VAL A 77 3.65 12.42 12.48
CA VAL A 77 4.05 11.17 13.12
C VAL A 77 3.84 10.00 12.15
N SER A 78 4.36 8.82 12.49
CA SER A 78 4.11 7.62 11.69
C SER A 78 2.68 7.09 11.87
N VAL A 79 2.22 6.22 10.97
CA VAL A 79 0.89 5.58 11.11
C VAL A 79 0.81 4.72 12.39
N LEU A 80 1.95 4.17 12.83
CA LEU A 80 2.06 3.40 14.07
C LEU A 80 2.01 4.30 15.32
N GLU A 81 2.61 5.48 15.24
CA GLU A 81 2.58 6.47 16.31
C GLU A 81 1.20 7.15 16.44
N LEU A 82 0.47 7.31 15.32
CA LEU A 82 -0.90 7.84 15.25
C LEU A 82 -1.99 6.87 15.73
N PRO A 83 -1.64 5.62 16.05
CA PRO A 83 -2.32 4.40 15.57
C PRO A 83 -3.46 4.62 14.55
N GLY A 84 -3.14 4.61 13.25
CA GLY A 84 -4.12 4.61 12.16
C GLY A 84 -4.31 3.26 11.49
N ASP A 85 -5.44 3.06 10.81
CA ASP A 85 -5.65 1.90 9.95
C ASP A 85 -4.69 1.92 8.74
N VAL A 86 -4.46 0.76 8.13
CA VAL A 86 -3.67 0.65 6.90
C VAL A 86 -4.46 -0.06 5.82
N LEU A 87 -4.59 0.56 4.64
CA LEU A 87 -5.19 -0.07 3.46
C LEU A 87 -4.12 -0.31 2.38
N ILE A 88 -3.85 -1.56 2.07
CA ILE A 88 -2.82 -1.95 1.09
C ILE A 88 -3.46 -2.31 -0.26
N ILE A 89 -3.09 -1.62 -1.33
CA ILE A 89 -3.64 -1.80 -2.67
C ILE A 89 -2.55 -2.28 -3.64
N PRO A 90 -2.70 -3.46 -4.27
CA PRO A 90 -1.78 -3.88 -5.32
C PRO A 90 -1.98 -3.00 -6.55
N GLN A 91 -0.95 -2.25 -6.94
CA GLN A 91 -1.04 -1.22 -7.98
C GLN A 91 0.12 -1.30 -8.97
N ALA A 92 0.18 -2.41 -9.73
CA ALA A 92 1.23 -2.65 -10.74
C ALA A 92 1.33 -1.52 -11.80
N THR A 93 0.28 -0.74 -11.99
CA THR A 93 0.27 0.39 -12.93
C THR A 93 1.23 1.51 -12.57
N LEU A 94 1.68 1.61 -11.31
CA LEU A 94 2.73 2.56 -10.89
C LEU A 94 4.05 2.34 -11.66
N GLY A 95 4.29 1.15 -12.21
CA GLY A 95 5.46 0.86 -13.04
C GLY A 95 5.38 1.31 -14.50
N GLY A 96 4.24 1.86 -14.90
CA GLY A 96 4.01 2.27 -16.26
C GLY A 96 4.94 3.41 -16.69
N LYS A 97 5.49 3.29 -17.89
CA LYS A 97 6.20 4.37 -18.58
C LYS A 97 5.44 4.75 -19.85
N PRO A 98 5.35 6.05 -20.20
CA PRO A 98 4.72 6.46 -21.45
C PRO A 98 5.54 5.98 -22.66
N LYS A 99 4.85 5.50 -23.68
CA LYS A 99 5.37 5.16 -25.01
C LYS A 99 4.37 5.64 -26.05
N GLY A 100 4.60 6.87 -26.56
CA GLY A 100 3.62 7.58 -27.36
C GLY A 100 2.35 7.85 -26.54
N ARG A 101 1.20 7.37 -27.02
CA ARG A 101 -0.12 7.49 -26.35
C ARG A 101 -0.50 6.26 -25.51
N LYS A 102 0.42 5.32 -25.30
CA LYS A 102 0.21 4.09 -24.51
C LYS A 102 1.16 4.06 -23.31
N MET A 103 0.85 3.21 -22.33
CA MET A 103 1.76 2.88 -21.23
C MET A 103 2.40 1.51 -21.49
N GLN A 104 3.67 1.36 -21.13
CA GLN A 104 4.41 0.09 -21.14
C GLN A 104 4.92 -0.27 -19.75
N TYR A 105 4.98 -1.56 -19.46
CA TYR A 105 5.23 -2.10 -18.11
C TYR A 105 6.40 -3.09 -18.10
N HIS A 106 7.38 -2.93 -18.99
CA HIS A 106 8.49 -3.90 -19.17
C HIS A 106 9.34 -4.15 -17.91
N ALA A 107 9.35 -3.19 -16.98
CA ALA A 107 10.08 -3.28 -15.72
C ALA A 107 9.29 -3.97 -14.60
N ASN A 108 7.98 -4.19 -14.75
CA ASN A 108 7.17 -4.84 -13.74
C ASN A 108 7.63 -6.29 -13.54
N ILE A 109 7.53 -6.75 -12.30
CA ILE A 109 7.76 -8.15 -11.96
C ILE A 109 6.68 -9.05 -12.61
N GLU A 110 7.03 -10.32 -12.82
CA GLU A 110 6.08 -11.34 -13.30
C GLU A 110 4.96 -11.58 -12.29
N LYS A 111 3.77 -11.99 -12.76
CA LYS A 111 2.54 -12.03 -11.97
C LYS A 111 2.64 -12.91 -10.72
N GLU A 112 3.18 -14.11 -10.86
CA GLU A 112 3.27 -15.10 -9.79
C GLU A 112 4.20 -14.58 -8.69
N LYS A 113 5.39 -14.08 -9.06
CA LYS A 113 6.33 -13.52 -8.10
C LYS A 113 5.81 -12.24 -7.46
N GLY A 114 5.11 -11.40 -8.23
CA GLY A 114 4.46 -10.20 -7.70
C GLY A 114 3.38 -10.52 -6.67
N PHE A 115 2.63 -11.61 -6.85
CA PHE A 115 1.65 -12.09 -5.89
C PHE A 115 2.31 -12.60 -4.59
N GLU A 116 3.41 -13.35 -4.69
CA GLU A 116 4.19 -13.79 -3.53
C GLU A 116 4.69 -12.60 -2.69
N LEU A 117 5.37 -11.64 -3.33
CA LEU A 117 5.90 -10.46 -2.64
C LEU A 117 4.80 -9.58 -2.06
N TYR A 118 3.67 -9.43 -2.76
CA TYR A 118 2.51 -8.71 -2.24
C TYR A 118 1.93 -9.39 -1.00
N SER A 119 1.78 -10.72 -1.03
CA SER A 119 1.24 -11.49 0.10
C SER A 119 2.17 -11.38 1.31
N GLN A 120 3.48 -11.52 1.10
CA GLN A 120 4.48 -11.32 2.14
C GLN A 120 4.44 -9.91 2.72
N PHE A 121 4.31 -8.88 1.86
CA PHE A 121 4.20 -7.48 2.28
C PHE A 121 2.99 -7.26 3.19
N VAL A 122 1.81 -7.76 2.80
CA VAL A 122 0.59 -7.67 3.62
C VAL A 122 0.80 -8.35 4.97
N THR A 123 1.28 -9.59 5.00
CA THR A 123 1.50 -10.34 6.24
C THR A 123 2.51 -9.66 7.16
N LEU A 124 3.56 -9.04 6.62
CA LEU A 124 4.53 -8.31 7.43
C LEU A 124 3.94 -7.01 7.98
N CYS A 125 3.16 -6.26 7.20
CA CYS A 125 2.43 -5.09 7.72
C CYS A 125 1.46 -5.46 8.86
N GLU A 126 0.73 -6.57 8.72
CA GLU A 126 -0.15 -7.09 9.77
C GLU A 126 0.62 -7.40 11.07
N LYS A 127 1.77 -8.07 10.93
CA LYS A 127 2.63 -8.41 12.09
C LYS A 127 3.19 -7.18 12.77
N GLU A 128 3.73 -6.22 12.02
CA GLU A 128 4.30 -4.99 12.59
C GLU A 128 3.23 -4.16 13.31
N LEU A 129 2.05 -4.04 12.71
CA LEU A 129 0.93 -3.32 13.33
C LEU A 129 0.43 -4.04 14.60
N ALA A 130 0.35 -5.37 14.59
CA ALA A 130 -0.03 -6.16 15.77
C ALA A 130 1.06 -6.22 16.85
N ALA A 131 2.33 -6.00 16.50
CA ALA A 131 3.42 -5.91 17.47
C ALA A 131 3.48 -4.54 18.16
N ASN A 132 2.87 -3.50 17.58
CA ASN A 132 2.84 -2.16 18.14
C ASN A 132 1.75 -2.03 19.22
N ALA A 133 2.15 -1.75 20.46
CA ALA A 133 1.24 -1.66 21.60
C ALA A 133 0.13 -0.61 21.42
N LYS A 134 0.44 0.56 20.83
CA LYS A 134 -0.55 1.62 20.59
C LYS A 134 -1.58 1.19 19.56
N CYS A 135 -1.14 0.56 18.47
CA CYS A 135 -2.04 0.05 17.44
C CYS A 135 -2.95 -1.06 17.97
N MET A 136 -2.39 -1.98 18.77
CA MET A 136 -3.15 -3.04 19.41
C MET A 136 -4.21 -2.50 20.38
N GLU A 137 -3.87 -1.53 21.22
CA GLU A 137 -4.80 -0.89 22.16
C GLU A 137 -5.90 -0.11 21.42
N ALA A 138 -5.54 0.60 20.35
CA ALA A 138 -6.49 1.33 19.52
C ALA A 138 -7.38 0.43 18.64
N GLY A 139 -7.04 -0.85 18.49
CA GLY A 139 -7.80 -1.81 17.68
C GLY A 139 -7.77 -1.50 16.18
N VAL A 140 -6.73 -0.81 15.69
CA VAL A 140 -6.58 -0.51 14.26
C VAL A 140 -6.20 -1.77 13.48
N LEU A 141 -6.50 -1.76 12.19
CA LEU A 141 -6.44 -2.93 11.34
C LEU A 141 -5.66 -2.67 10.05
N VAL A 142 -5.02 -3.72 9.56
CA VAL A 142 -4.59 -3.78 8.15
C VAL A 142 -5.72 -4.39 7.33
N LYS A 143 -6.13 -3.70 6.26
CA LYS A 143 -6.99 -4.22 5.20
C LYS A 143 -6.23 -4.18 3.89
N HIS A 144 -6.61 -5.05 2.96
CA HIS A 144 -5.88 -5.14 1.71
C HIS A 144 -6.78 -5.51 0.53
N GLY A 145 -6.37 -5.09 -0.66
CA GLY A 145 -6.99 -5.46 -1.92
C GLY A 145 -6.74 -6.93 -2.26
N THR A 146 -7.62 -7.49 -3.08
CA THR A 146 -7.37 -8.81 -3.66
C THR A 146 -6.48 -8.67 -4.89
N TYR A 147 -5.31 -9.31 -4.87
CA TYR A 147 -4.36 -9.24 -5.96
C TYR A 147 -4.95 -9.76 -7.27
N GLY A 148 -4.73 -9.02 -8.37
CA GLY A 148 -5.28 -9.36 -9.68
C GLY A 148 -6.74 -8.93 -9.91
N ASN A 149 -7.47 -8.52 -8.87
CA ASN A 149 -8.82 -7.95 -9.03
C ASN A 149 -8.77 -6.48 -9.45
N ARG A 150 -9.91 -5.98 -9.92
CA ARG A 150 -10.12 -4.54 -10.08
C ARG A 150 -10.20 -3.89 -8.69
N GLN A 151 -9.35 -2.90 -8.45
CA GLN A 151 -9.32 -2.16 -7.18
C GLN A 151 -10.38 -1.05 -7.19
N VAL A 152 -11.66 -1.42 -7.01
CA VAL A 152 -12.76 -0.44 -6.94
C VAL A 152 -12.70 0.26 -5.58
N LEU A 153 -12.24 1.51 -5.59
CA LEU A 153 -11.90 2.27 -4.39
C LEU A 153 -12.78 3.52 -4.27
N LYS A 154 -13.30 3.76 -3.07
CA LYS A 154 -13.78 5.07 -2.62
C LYS A 154 -12.85 5.56 -1.51
N LEU A 155 -12.36 6.78 -1.64
CA LEU A 155 -11.40 7.39 -0.72
C LEU A 155 -11.93 8.75 -0.26
N ASP A 156 -11.95 8.97 1.04
CA ASP A 156 -12.26 10.26 1.66
C ASP A 156 -11.03 10.79 2.40
N THR A 157 -10.73 12.07 2.21
CA THR A 157 -9.47 12.67 2.68
C THR A 157 -9.69 14.10 3.12
N ASN A 158 -9.02 14.51 4.20
CA ASN A 158 -8.83 15.92 4.54
C ASN A 158 -7.51 16.43 3.93
N GLY A 159 -7.33 16.22 2.62
CA GLY A 159 -6.04 16.36 1.94
C GLY A 159 -5.26 15.04 1.92
N PRO A 160 -5.01 14.45 0.74
CA PRO A 160 -4.41 13.10 0.65
C PRO A 160 -2.91 13.07 0.98
N TYR A 161 -2.25 14.23 1.10
CA TYR A 161 -0.82 14.38 1.38
C TYR A 161 0.05 13.33 0.68
N THR A 162 -0.05 13.29 -0.66
CA THR A 162 0.43 12.16 -1.47
C THR A 162 1.96 12.14 -1.59
N HIS A 163 2.57 10.99 -1.32
CA HIS A 163 4.02 10.79 -1.43
C HIS A 163 4.35 9.58 -2.31
N LEU A 164 5.48 9.65 -3.01
CA LEU A 164 6.01 8.55 -3.82
C LEU A 164 7.37 8.14 -3.27
N MET A 165 7.57 6.84 -3.07
CA MET A 165 8.83 6.27 -2.58
C MET A 165 9.29 5.14 -3.51
N GLU A 166 10.59 5.05 -3.71
CA GLU A 166 11.24 4.02 -4.53
C GLU A 166 12.26 3.24 -3.69
N PHE A 167 12.37 1.95 -3.95
CA PHE A 167 13.21 1.00 -3.22
C PHE A 167 14.05 0.17 -4.19
#